data_AF-A0A6N3EZY2-F1
#
_entry.id   AF-A0A6N3EZY2-F1
#
_cell.length_a   1.000
_cell.length_b   1.000
_cell.length_c   1.000
_cell.angle_alpha   90.00
_cell.angle_beta   90.00
_cell.angle_gamma   90.00
#
_symmetry.space_group_name_H-M   'P 1'
#
loop_
_entity.id
_entity.type
_entity.pdbx_description
1 polymer ?
#
loop_
_entity_poly.entity_id
_entity_poly.type
_entity_poly.pdbx_seq_one_letter_code
_entity_poly.pdbx_strand_id
1 'polypeptide(L)'
;MSITPPHEWGLQSDITPRFGARLVQEGNRLYYLADRAGLTGSFSPMHLQKLDLAFPLFVEQLEDMLRAGELNPHQQRQVKIQLASLTCIADPRGSCGYVYISIYPTP
;
A
#
# COMPACT_ATOMS: atom_id res chain seq x y z
N MET A 1 -10.18 -14.76 24.50
CA MET A 1 -9.38 -13.53 24.42
C MET A 1 -8.80 -13.46 23.02
N SER A 2 -9.38 -12.63 22.16
CA SER A 2 -8.89 -12.45 20.80
C SER A 2 -7.62 -11.61 20.88
N ILE A 3 -6.49 -12.24 20.63
CA ILE A 3 -5.19 -11.59 20.50
C ILE A 3 -5.34 -10.66 19.31
N THR A 4 -5.46 -9.35 19.55
CA THR A 4 -5.48 -8.35 18.49
C THR A 4 -4.11 -8.45 17.80
N PRO A 5 -4.03 -8.88 16.52
CA PRO A 5 -2.74 -8.89 15.84
C PRO A 5 -2.16 -7.47 15.84
N PRO A 6 -0.83 -7.32 15.85
CA PRO A 6 -0.18 -6.01 15.84
C PRO A 6 -0.82 -5.16 14.75
N HIS A 7 -1.16 -3.91 15.07
CA HIS A 7 -1.88 -2.99 14.18
C HIS A 7 -1.17 -2.91 12.81
N GLU A 8 -1.62 -3.70 11.85
CA GLU A 8 -1.14 -3.63 10.48
C GLU A 8 -1.87 -2.46 9.83
N TRP A 9 -1.14 -1.38 9.58
CA TRP A 9 -1.68 -0.21 8.88
C TRP A 9 -1.98 -0.48 7.39
N GLY A 10 -1.57 -1.63 6.85
CA GLY A 10 -1.77 -2.03 5.46
C GLY A 10 -2.81 -3.16 5.27
N LEU A 11 -2.92 -3.66 4.04
CA LEU A 11 -3.73 -4.85 3.74
C LEU A 11 -3.07 -6.10 4.31
N GLN A 12 -3.86 -6.90 5.03
CA GLN A 12 -3.43 -8.18 5.58
C GLN A 12 -3.08 -9.12 4.41
N SER A 13 -1.83 -9.59 4.36
CA SER A 13 -1.37 -10.59 3.40
C SER A 13 -0.47 -11.58 4.11
N ASP A 14 -0.59 -12.87 3.81
CA ASP A 14 0.29 -13.93 4.34
C ASP A 14 1.72 -13.87 3.79
N ILE A 15 2.01 -12.93 2.88
CA ILE A 15 3.29 -12.79 2.20
C ILE A 15 4.29 -12.05 3.10
N THR A 16 5.49 -12.63 3.22
CA THR A 16 6.62 -12.09 3.97
C THR A 16 7.88 -12.21 3.11
N PRO A 17 8.69 -11.14 2.94
CA PRO A 17 8.58 -9.81 3.56
C PRO A 17 7.55 -8.89 2.87
N ARG A 18 6.90 -7.99 3.61
CA ARG A 18 5.93 -7.00 3.08
C ARG A 18 6.05 -5.62 3.75
N PHE A 19 5.74 -4.57 3.00
CA PHE A 19 5.65 -3.20 3.47
C PHE A 19 4.18 -2.76 3.44
N GLY A 20 3.61 -2.46 4.60
CA GLY A 20 2.26 -1.94 4.72
C GLY A 20 2.28 -0.44 5.02
N ALA A 21 1.40 0.33 4.39
CA ALA A 21 1.22 1.73 4.75
C ALA A 21 -0.23 2.19 4.59
N ARG A 22 -0.61 3.20 5.35
CA ARG A 22 -1.88 3.90 5.20
C ARG A 22 -1.63 5.30 4.66
N LEU A 23 -1.96 5.49 3.38
CA LEU A 23 -1.89 6.76 2.69
C LEU A 23 -3.14 7.59 3.01
N VAL A 24 -2.95 8.90 3.18
CA VAL A 24 -4.07 9.85 3.32
C VAL A 24 -4.48 10.31 1.94
N GLN A 25 -5.76 10.22 1.64
CA GLN A 25 -6.31 10.65 0.36
C GLN A 25 -6.98 12.01 0.53
N GLU A 26 -6.53 13.01 -0.21
CA GLU A 26 -7.27 14.26 -0.40
C GLU A 26 -7.60 14.45 -1.88
N GLY A 27 -8.88 14.30 -2.22
CA GLY A 27 -9.32 14.28 -3.62
C GLY A 27 -8.66 13.13 -4.39
N ASN A 28 -7.88 13.47 -5.41
CA ASN A 28 -7.10 12.51 -6.21
C ASN A 28 -5.61 12.50 -5.87
N ARG A 29 -5.24 13.01 -4.68
CA ARG A 29 -3.86 12.98 -4.20
C ARG A 29 -3.68 12.06 -3.01
N LEU A 30 -2.51 11.43 -2.94
CA LEU A 30 -2.14 10.50 -1.88
C LEU A 30 -0.91 11.00 -1.12
N TYR A 31 -1.06 11.14 0.19
CA TYR A 31 -0.01 11.58 1.09
C TYR A 31 0.51 10.41 1.91
N TYR A 32 1.81 10.18 1.80
CA TYR A 32 2.52 9.20 2.61
C TYR A 32 2.86 9.76 3.99
N LEU A 33 2.55 9.00 5.03
CA LEU A 33 2.90 9.30 6.41
C LEU A 33 3.73 8.15 6.97
N ALA A 34 5.01 8.40 7.26
CA ALA A 34 5.94 7.38 7.76
C ALA A 34 5.49 6.76 9.10
N ASP A 35 4.82 7.55 9.95
CA ASP A 35 4.22 7.09 11.21
C ASP A 35 3.10 6.04 11.01
N ARG A 36 2.53 6.00 9.80
CA ARG A 36 1.46 5.06 9.41
C ARG A 36 1.96 4.01 8.42
N ALA A 37 3.24 3.72 8.46
CA ALA A 37 3.89 2.71 7.65
C ALA A 37 4.63 1.70 8.54
N GLY A 38 4.73 0.47 8.06
CA GLY A 38 5.37 -0.61 8.78
C GLY A 38 5.93 -1.66 7.82
N LEU A 39 7.09 -2.19 8.18
CA LEU A 39 7.69 -3.35 7.52
C LEU A 39 7.34 -4.60 8.33
N THR A 40 6.92 -5.65 7.65
CA THR A 40 6.66 -6.96 8.24
C THR A 40 7.61 -7.98 7.63
N GLY A 41 8.38 -8.65 8.48
CA GLY A 41 9.43 -9.59 8.08
C GLY A 41 10.78 -8.92 7.82
N SER A 42 11.73 -9.72 7.32
CA SER A 42 13.11 -9.29 7.08
C SER A 42 13.29 -8.80 5.65
N PHE A 43 13.55 -7.51 5.47
CA PHE A 43 13.97 -6.94 4.20
C PHE A 43 15.49 -6.88 4.09
N SER A 44 16.04 -7.41 3.02
CA SER A 44 17.45 -7.20 2.66
C SER A 44 17.68 -5.76 2.23
N PRO A 45 18.90 -5.19 2.36
CA PRO A 45 19.22 -3.84 1.92
C PRO A 45 18.87 -3.58 0.45
N MET A 46 19.07 -4.57 -0.43
CA MET A 46 18.63 -4.50 -1.84
C MET A 46 17.11 -4.38 -1.99
N HIS A 47 16.33 -5.08 -1.16
CA HIS A 47 14.87 -4.99 -1.21
C HIS A 47 14.38 -3.62 -0.73
N LEU A 48 15.00 -3.07 0.32
CA LEU A 48 14.70 -1.72 0.79
C LEU A 48 15.01 -0.66 -0.28
N GLN A 49 16.16 -0.79 -0.96
CA GLN A 49 16.53 0.14 -2.02
C GLN A 49 15.57 0.09 -3.20
N LYS A 50 15.12 -1.12 -3.59
CA LYS A 50 14.09 -1.29 -4.63
C LYS A 50 12.75 -0.71 -4.19
N LEU A 51 12.36 -0.93 -2.94
CA LEU A 51 11.14 -0.37 -2.38
C LEU A 51 11.18 1.16 -2.41
N ASP A 52 12.29 1.77 -1.98
CA ASP A 52 12.48 3.23 -1.96
C ASP A 52 12.33 3.85 -3.36
N LEU A 53 12.90 3.19 -4.38
CA LEU A 53 12.79 3.63 -5.77
C LEU A 53 11.39 3.41 -6.38
N ALA A 54 10.73 2.31 -6.03
CA ALA A 54 9.43 1.95 -6.60
C ALA A 54 8.26 2.61 -5.89
N PHE A 55 8.41 2.96 -4.61
CA PHE A 55 7.36 3.56 -3.79
C PHE A 55 6.75 4.82 -4.39
N PRO A 56 7.51 5.86 -4.82
CA PRO A 56 6.92 7.04 -5.43
C PRO A 56 6.16 6.70 -6.73
N LEU A 57 6.65 5.72 -7.51
CA LEU A 57 5.97 5.26 -8.72
C LEU A 57 4.63 4.59 -8.41
N PHE A 58 4.55 3.80 -7.33
CA PHE A 58 3.29 3.24 -6.87
C PHE A 58 2.30 4.32 -6.43
N VAL A 59 2.77 5.35 -5.71
CA VAL A 59 1.91 6.47 -5.29
C VAL A 59 1.35 7.20 -6.51
N GLU A 60 2.19 7.57 -7.48
CA GLU A 60 1.75 8.21 -8.72
C GLU A 60 0.73 7.36 -9.48
N GLN A 61 0.97 6.05 -9.61
CA GLN A 61 0.05 5.16 -10.31
C GLN A 61 -1.31 5.07 -9.59
N LEU A 62 -1.31 5.05 -8.25
CA LEU A 62 -2.54 5.05 -7.46
C LEU A 62 -3.30 6.37 -7.57
N GLU A 63 -2.60 7.51 -7.63
CA GLU A 63 -3.20 8.81 -7.90
C GLU A 63 -3.82 8.89 -9.29
N ASP A 64 -3.17 8.31 -10.30
CA ASP A 64 -3.72 8.22 -11.66
C ASP A 64 -4.98 7.34 -11.69
N MET A 65 -4.97 6.19 -11.02
CA MET A 65 -6.15 5.33 -10.88
C MET A 65 -7.30 6.02 -10.12
N LEU A 66 -7.00 6.88 -9.13
CA LEU A 66 -8.01 7.74 -8.49
C LEU A 66 -8.61 8.73 -9.47
N ARG A 67 -7.82 9.33 -10.37
CA ARG A 67 -8.30 10.28 -11.39
C ARG A 67 -9.13 9.58 -12.47
N ALA A 68 -8.73 8.38 -12.87
CA ALA A 68 -9.47 7.54 -13.81
C ALA A 68 -10.75 6.94 -13.23
N GLY A 69 -10.90 6.94 -11.89
CA GLY A 69 -12.03 6.34 -11.18
C GLY A 69 -11.95 4.83 -11.01
N GLU A 70 -10.82 4.22 -11.36
CA GLU A 70 -10.55 2.79 -11.16
C GLU A 70 -10.36 2.46 -9.68
N LEU A 71 -9.69 3.35 -8.95
CA LEU A 71 -9.65 3.35 -7.49
C LEU A 71 -10.75 4.28 -7.00
N ASN A 72 -11.84 3.72 -6.46
CA ASN A 72 -12.96 4.53 -5.99
C ASN A 72 -13.02 4.50 -4.46
N PRO A 73 -12.91 5.65 -3.76
CA PRO A 73 -12.95 5.71 -2.30
C PRO A 73 -14.27 5.25 -1.70
N HIS A 74 -15.35 5.24 -2.48
CA HIS A 74 -16.68 4.81 -2.06
C HIS A 74 -16.95 3.33 -2.33
N GLN A 75 -16.03 2.62 -3.00
CA GLN A 75 -16.18 1.20 -3.29
C GLN A 75 -15.05 0.40 -2.64
N GLN A 76 -15.37 -0.75 -2.07
CA GLN A 76 -14.37 -1.72 -1.61
C GLN A 76 -13.84 -2.51 -2.80
N ARG A 77 -13.06 -1.83 -3.65
CA ARG A 77 -12.39 -2.45 -4.78
C ARG A 77 -10.88 -2.37 -4.57
N GLN A 78 -10.29 -3.53 -4.42
CA GLN A 78 -8.85 -3.69 -4.37
C GLN A 78 -8.25 -3.55 -5.77
N VAL A 79 -7.14 -2.84 -5.88
CA VAL A 79 -6.33 -2.76 -7.09
C VAL A 79 -4.97 -3.38 -6.85
N LYS A 80 -4.40 -3.97 -7.90
CA LYS A 80 -3.10 -4.62 -7.88
C LYS A 80 -2.23 -4.01 -8.96
N ILE A 81 -1.07 -3.50 -8.58
CA ILE A 81 -0.08 -2.87 -9.45
C ILE A 81 1.21 -3.69 -9.35
N GLN A 82 1.83 -3.99 -10.47
CA GLN A 82 3.12 -4.69 -10.51
C GLN A 82 4.15 -3.78 -11.17
N LEU A 83 5.18 -3.38 -10.40
CA LEU A 83 6.24 -2.48 -10.86
C LEU A 83 7.56 -2.92 -10.22
N ALA A 84 8.66 -2.87 -10.98
CA ALA A 84 10.01 -3.13 -10.48
C ALA A 84 10.20 -4.45 -9.69
N SER A 85 9.55 -5.53 -10.13
CA SER A 85 9.52 -6.83 -9.43
C SER A 85 8.90 -6.79 -8.03
N LEU A 86 8.09 -5.76 -7.75
CA LEU A 86 7.26 -5.63 -6.57
C LEU A 86 5.79 -5.64 -7.01
N THR A 87 4.95 -6.16 -6.12
CA THR A 87 3.50 -6.10 -6.25
C THR A 87 2.98 -5.19 -5.14
N CYS A 88 2.24 -4.14 -5.53
CA CYS A 88 1.50 -3.27 -4.63
C CYS A 88 0.02 -3.60 -4.74
N ILE A 89 -0.61 -3.86 -3.61
CA ILE A 89 -2.04 -3.96 -3.49
C ILE A 89 -2.53 -2.73 -2.76
N ALA A 90 -3.54 -2.05 -3.28
CA ALA A 90 -4.18 -0.91 -2.64
C ALA A 90 -5.69 -1.11 -2.50
N ASP A 91 -6.25 -0.69 -1.36
CA ASP A 91 -7.67 -0.78 -1.06
C ASP A 91 -8.11 0.45 -0.23
N PRO A 92 -9.11 1.22 -0.69
CA PRO A 92 -9.61 2.38 0.05
C PRO A 92 -10.54 2.02 1.22
N ARG A 93 -10.99 0.76 1.31
CA ARG A 93 -11.87 0.19 2.34
C ARG A 93 -13.17 0.97 2.61
N GLY A 94 -13.60 1.84 1.71
CA GLY A 94 -14.74 2.74 1.94
C GLY A 94 -14.45 3.86 2.95
N SER A 95 -13.19 4.13 3.30
CA SER A 95 -12.81 5.05 4.38
C SER A 95 -12.97 6.54 4.03
N CYS A 96 -13.28 6.89 2.77
CA CYS A 96 -13.48 8.26 2.29
C CYS A 96 -12.34 9.24 2.70
N GLY A 97 -11.09 8.78 2.67
CA GLY A 97 -9.94 9.59 3.11
C GLY A 97 -8.66 8.80 3.38
N TYR A 98 -8.69 7.47 3.30
CA TYR A 98 -7.51 6.63 3.45
C TYR A 98 -7.44 5.57 2.37
N VAL A 99 -6.22 5.28 1.91
CA VAL A 99 -5.91 4.13 1.06
C VAL A 99 -4.90 3.26 1.79
N TYR A 100 -5.28 2.00 1.99
CA TYR A 100 -4.44 1.00 2.63
C TYR A 100 -3.65 0.30 1.54
N ILE A 101 -2.32 0.28 1.68
CA ILE A 101 -1.43 -0.37 0.71
C ILE A 101 -0.61 -1.47 1.36
N SER A 102 -0.27 -2.48 0.57
CA SER A 102 0.65 -3.55 0.91
C SER A 102 1.53 -3.87 -0.28
N ILE A 103 2.85 -3.70 -0.11
CA ILE A 103 3.86 -3.90 -1.14
C ILE A 103 4.73 -5.08 -0.75
N TYR A 104 4.91 -6.03 -1.65
CA TYR A 104 5.74 -7.21 -1.42
C TYR A 104 6.48 -7.59 -2.71
N PRO A 105 7.65 -8.25 -2.62
CA PRO A 105 8.36 -8.73 -3.79
C PRO A 105 7.51 -9.78 -4.51
N THR A 106 7.44 -9.64 -5.83
CA THR A 106 6.77 -10.61 -6.69
C THR A 106 7.61 -11.91 -6.67
N PRO A 107 6.98 -13.09 -6.50
CA PRO A 107 7.70 -14.37 -6.52
C PRO A 107 8.36 -14.66 -7.86
#